data_AF-A0A3B9NNW5-F1
#
_entry.id   AF-A0A3B9NNW5-F1
#
_cell.length_a   1.000
_cell.length_b   1.000
_cell.length_c   1.000
_cell.angle_alpha   90.00
_cell.angle_beta   90.00
_cell.angle_gamma   90.00
#
_symmetry.space_group_name_H-M   'P 1'
#
loop_
_entity.id
_entity.type
_entity.pdbx_description
1 polymer ?
#
loop_
_entity_poly.entity_id
_entity_poly.type
_entity_poly.pdbx_seq_one_letter_code
_entity_poly.pdbx_strand_id
1 'polypeptide(L)'
;MNPPKRSLQEIWRLGCAGEALTEEDFEHFKSLARSRFHTFALSADEAHQSRGQKEAATWIALLIKGLVRELRENPGLERLWQNTTVADSKHGKAVSFELQKVLP
;
A
#
# COMPACT_ATOMS: atom_id res chain seq x y z
N MET A 1 7.21 20.16 7.72
CA MET A 1 5.96 19.51 8.13
C MET A 1 5.74 19.86 9.59
N ASN A 2 4.59 20.43 9.93
CA ASN A 2 4.27 20.76 11.33
C ASN A 2 4.01 19.44 12.12
N PRO A 3 4.18 19.46 13.46
CA PRO A 3 3.98 18.28 14.28
C PRO A 3 2.50 17.89 14.31
N PRO A 4 2.16 16.60 14.09
CA PRO A 4 0.77 16.18 14.00
C PRO A 4 0.03 16.46 15.31
N LYS A 5 -1.27 16.73 15.19
CA LYS A 5 -2.12 16.97 16.37
C LYS A 5 -2.45 15.69 17.11
N ARG A 6 -2.34 14.55 16.42
CA ARG A 6 -2.55 13.19 16.94
C ARG A 6 -1.25 12.38 16.90
N SER A 7 -1.23 11.25 17.60
CA SER A 7 -0.14 10.29 17.45
C SER A 7 -0.13 9.68 16.05
N LEU A 8 1.03 9.28 15.54
CA LEU A 8 1.15 8.60 14.23
C LEU A 8 0.31 7.31 14.17
N GLN A 9 0.17 6.61 15.30
CA GLN A 9 -0.64 5.39 15.40
C GLN A 9 -2.14 5.69 15.23
N GLU A 10 -2.60 6.79 15.81
CA GLU A 10 -3.99 7.23 15.68
C GLU A 10 -4.28 7.77 14.28
N ILE A 11 -3.35 8.53 13.70
CA ILE A 11 -3.39 8.98 12.30
C ILE A 11 -3.49 7.77 11.36
N TRP A 12 -2.64 6.76 11.56
CA TRP A 12 -2.67 5.53 10.78
C TRP A 12 -4.02 4.84 10.89
N ARG A 13 -4.51 4.60 12.11
CA ARG A 13 -5.81 3.93 12.34
C ARG A 13 -6.97 4.65 11.67
N LEU A 14 -7.07 5.97 11.86
CA LEU A 14 -8.13 6.80 11.28
C LEU A 14 -8.01 6.87 9.76
N GLY A 15 -6.80 7.10 9.25
CA GLY A 15 -6.51 7.15 7.82
C GLY A 15 -6.87 5.83 7.13
N CYS A 16 -6.48 4.70 7.70
CA CYS A 16 -6.84 3.36 7.21
C CYS A 16 -8.36 3.14 7.15
N ALA A 17 -9.08 3.52 8.21
CA ALA A 17 -10.55 3.47 8.26
C ALA A 17 -11.23 4.43 7.26
N GLY A 18 -10.48 5.37 6.69
CA GLY A 18 -11.00 6.37 5.77
C GLY A 18 -11.76 7.50 6.47
N GLU A 19 -11.53 7.67 7.78
CA GLU A 19 -12.08 8.74 8.61
C GLU A 19 -11.53 10.10 8.20
N ALA A 20 -12.25 11.17 8.55
CA ALA A 20 -11.81 12.52 8.28
C ALA A 20 -10.57 12.88 9.11
N LEU A 21 -9.50 13.29 8.43
CA LEU A 21 -8.28 13.82 9.03
C LEU A 21 -8.19 15.32 8.75
N THR A 22 -7.48 16.04 9.62
CA THR A 22 -7.05 17.40 9.28
C THR A 22 -6.07 17.33 8.11
N GLU A 23 -5.87 18.43 7.39
CA GLU A 23 -4.90 18.48 6.28
C GLU A 23 -3.50 18.03 6.74
N GLU A 24 -3.08 18.51 7.91
CA GLU A 24 -1.79 18.14 8.51
C GLU A 24 -1.69 16.65 8.84
N ASP A 25 -2.66 16.08 9.56
CA ASP A 25 -2.67 14.66 9.90
C ASP A 25 -2.77 13.79 8.63
N PHE A 26 -3.46 14.28 7.60
CA PHE A 26 -3.56 13.61 6.30
C PHE A 26 -2.22 13.56 5.56
N GLU A 27 -1.39 14.62 5.63
CA GLU A 27 -0.02 14.57 5.11
C GLU A 27 0.83 13.51 5.82
N HIS A 28 0.70 13.40 7.14
CA HIS A 28 1.38 12.35 7.91
C HIS A 28 0.89 10.95 7.50
N PHE A 29 -0.41 10.77 7.33
CA PHE A 29 -0.99 9.51 6.84
C PHE A 29 -0.45 9.15 5.44
N LYS A 30 -0.41 10.10 4.51
CA LYS A 30 0.18 9.90 3.16
C LYS A 30 1.64 9.49 3.23
N SER A 31 2.42 10.07 4.14
CA SER A 31 3.83 9.72 4.35
C SER A 31 3.98 8.26 4.83
N LEU A 32 3.16 7.85 5.81
CA LEU A 32 3.13 6.48 6.31
C LEU A 32 2.73 5.48 5.21
N ALA A 33 1.67 5.79 4.46
CA ALA A 33 1.21 4.97 3.33
C ALA A 33 2.27 4.84 2.24
N ARG A 34 2.97 5.94 1.91
CA ARG A 34 4.07 5.93 0.94
C ARG A 34 5.19 4.99 1.37
N SER A 35 5.59 5.03 2.65
CA SER A 35 6.59 4.11 3.20
C SER A 35 6.15 2.65 3.02
N ARG A 36 4.90 2.34 3.37
CA ARG A 36 4.30 1.00 3.22
C ARG A 36 4.34 0.51 1.76
N PHE A 37 3.92 1.35 0.81
CA PHE A 37 3.90 1.01 -0.61
C PHE A 37 5.31 0.86 -1.18
N HIS A 38 6.25 1.70 -0.73
CA HIS A 38 7.64 1.59 -1.13
C HIS A 38 8.27 0.28 -0.65
N THR A 39 8.02 -0.14 0.59
CA THR A 39 8.48 -1.44 1.11
C THR A 39 7.94 -2.60 0.29
N PHE A 40 6.67 -2.55 -0.13
CA PHE A 40 6.12 -3.56 -1.03
C PHE A 40 6.88 -3.61 -2.36
N ALA A 41 7.10 -2.46 -3.00
CA ALA A 41 7.79 -2.39 -4.29
C ALA A 41 9.22 -2.96 -4.18
N LEU A 42 9.97 -2.51 -3.17
CA LEU A 42 11.32 -3.01 -2.90
C LEU A 42 11.34 -4.53 -2.69
N SER A 43 10.43 -5.04 -1.86
CA SER A 43 10.35 -6.48 -1.57
C SER A 43 10.00 -7.32 -2.81
N ALA A 44 9.19 -6.77 -3.72
CA ALA A 44 8.83 -7.45 -4.96
C ALA A 44 10.00 -7.45 -5.96
N ASP A 45 10.71 -6.33 -6.07
CA ASP A 45 11.87 -6.20 -6.97
C ASP A 45 13.06 -7.05 -6.50
N GLU A 46 13.33 -7.09 -5.18
CA GLU A 46 14.40 -7.90 -4.59
C GLU A 46 14.15 -9.41 -4.68
N ALA A 47 12.89 -9.84 -4.76
CA ALA A 47 12.55 -11.25 -4.89
C ALA A 47 13.15 -11.87 -6.17
N HIS A 48 13.28 -11.08 -7.23
CA HIS A 48 13.91 -11.51 -8.47
C HIS A 48 15.44 -11.60 -8.37
N GLN A 49 16.07 -10.86 -7.45
CA GLN A 49 17.53 -10.82 -7.29
C GLN A 49 18.06 -11.91 -6.37
N SER A 50 17.25 -12.35 -5.40
CA SER A 50 17.69 -13.21 -4.29
C SER A 50 17.17 -14.65 -4.36
N ARG A 51 16.27 -14.98 -5.30
CA ARG A 51 15.56 -16.27 -5.36
C ARG A 51 15.61 -16.89 -6.75
N GLY A 52 15.45 -18.21 -6.83
CA GLY A 52 15.20 -18.89 -8.11
C GLY A 52 13.89 -18.42 -8.75
N GLN A 53 13.77 -18.46 -10.08
CA GLN A 53 12.64 -17.86 -10.81
C GLN A 53 11.25 -18.30 -10.32
N LYS A 54 11.06 -19.60 -10.01
CA LYS A 54 9.79 -20.13 -9.50
C LYS A 54 9.46 -19.63 -8.09
N GLU A 55 10.48 -19.54 -7.23
CA GLU A 55 10.33 -19.06 -5.86
C GLU A 55 10.07 -17.55 -5.83
N ALA A 56 10.76 -16.78 -6.67
CA ALA A 56 10.51 -15.35 -6.85
C ALA A 56 9.05 -15.10 -7.28
N ALA A 57 8.56 -15.83 -8.28
CA ALA A 57 7.18 -15.70 -8.75
C ALA A 57 6.15 -16.03 -7.65
N THR A 58 6.38 -17.10 -6.89
CA THR A 58 5.52 -17.50 -5.77
C THR A 58 5.51 -16.44 -4.67
N TRP A 59 6.69 -15.91 -4.32
CA TRP A 59 6.83 -14.88 -3.30
C TRP A 59 6.12 -13.58 -3.71
N ILE A 60 6.31 -13.13 -4.95
CA ILE A 60 5.66 -11.94 -5.50
C ILE A 60 4.13 -12.11 -5.47
N ALA A 61 3.61 -13.30 -5.83
CA ALA A 61 2.18 -13.57 -5.75
C ALA A 61 1.64 -13.46 -4.31
N LEU A 62 2.40 -13.91 -3.30
CA LEU A 62 2.04 -13.75 -1.89
C LEU A 62 2.07 -12.28 -1.45
N LEU A 63 3.07 -11.51 -1.86
CA LEU A 63 3.15 -10.07 -1.58
C LEU A 63 1.95 -9.32 -2.18
N ILE A 64 1.62 -9.59 -3.44
CA ILE A 64 0.45 -9.00 -4.12
C ILE A 64 -0.82 -9.35 -3.36
N LYS A 65 -1.04 -10.64 -3.04
CA LYS A 65 -2.23 -11.08 -2.30
C LYS A 65 -2.32 -10.42 -0.92
N GLY A 66 -1.20 -10.29 -0.22
CA GLY A 66 -1.12 -9.63 1.08
C GLY A 66 -1.50 -8.15 1.00
N LEU A 67 -0.93 -7.41 0.05
CA LEU A 67 -1.24 -5.99 -0.14
C LEU A 67 -2.69 -5.78 -0.62
N VAL A 68 -3.20 -6.60 -1.55
CA VAL A 68 -4.61 -6.53 -1.99
C VAL A 68 -5.55 -6.71 -0.80
N ARG A 69 -5.27 -7.67 0.08
CA ARG A 69 -6.06 -7.88 1.31
C ARG A 69 -5.98 -6.66 2.22
N GLU A 70 -4.79 -6.14 2.49
CA GLU A 70 -4.58 -4.96 3.32
C GLU A 70 -5.36 -3.75 2.77
N LEU A 71 -5.29 -3.48 1.47
CA LEU A 71 -6.01 -2.35 0.85
C LEU A 71 -7.52 -2.51 1.00
N ARG A 72 -8.07 -3.71 0.76
CA ARG A 72 -9.52 -3.97 0.92
C ARG A 72 -10.02 -3.81 2.35
N GLU A 73 -9.22 -4.21 3.32
CA GLU A 73 -9.55 -4.08 4.75
C GLU A 73 -9.41 -2.61 5.22
N ASN A 74 -8.76 -1.74 4.43
CA ASN A 74 -8.42 -0.36 4.80
C ASN A 74 -8.76 0.62 3.66
N PRO A 75 -10.02 1.05 3.53
CA PRO A 75 -10.50 1.82 2.38
C PRO A 75 -9.77 3.15 2.18
N GLY A 76 -9.25 3.78 3.23
CA GLY A 76 -8.45 5.00 3.07
C GLY A 76 -7.06 4.73 2.47
N LEU A 77 -6.46 3.56 2.74
CA LEU A 77 -5.24 3.13 2.06
C LEU A 77 -5.51 2.78 0.60
N GLU A 78 -6.62 2.10 0.30
CA GLU A 78 -7.01 1.79 -1.08
C GLU A 78 -7.17 3.06 -1.93
N ARG A 79 -7.82 4.11 -1.40
CA ARG A 79 -7.93 5.40 -2.10
C ARG A 79 -6.58 6.06 -2.34
N LEU A 80 -5.65 5.98 -1.38
CA LEU A 80 -4.31 6.52 -1.56
C LEU A 80 -3.52 5.73 -2.60
N TRP A 81 -3.63 4.39 -2.58
CA TRP A 81 -2.93 3.50 -3.51
C TRP A 81 -3.15 3.91 -4.96
N GLN A 82 -4.42 4.16 -5.34
CA GLN A 82 -4.83 4.56 -6.69
C GLN A 82 -4.13 5.82 -7.21
N ASN A 83 -3.57 6.65 -6.31
CA ASN A 83 -2.95 7.93 -6.63
C ASN A 83 -1.41 7.91 -6.44
N THR A 84 -0.79 6.73 -6.40
CA THR A 84 0.66 6.59 -6.17
C THR A 84 1.41 6.08 -7.39
N THR A 85 2.67 6.53 -7.55
CA THR A 85 3.57 6.02 -8.61
C THR A 85 3.91 4.54 -8.45
N VAL A 86 3.80 4.00 -7.22
CA VAL A 86 4.00 2.56 -6.97
C VAL A 86 2.91 1.75 -7.66
N ALA A 87 1.68 2.24 -7.73
CA ALA A 87 0.58 1.56 -8.41
C ALA A 87 0.81 1.43 -9.93
N ASP A 88 1.62 2.31 -10.53
CA ASP A 88 1.98 2.27 -11.95
C ASP A 88 3.12 1.30 -12.29
N SER A 89 3.82 0.79 -11.26
CA SER A 89 4.90 -0.18 -11.43
C SER A 89 4.39 -1.54 -11.95
N LYS A 90 5.29 -2.42 -12.40
CA LYS A 90 4.95 -3.78 -12.85
C LYS A 90 4.15 -4.55 -11.80
N HIS A 91 4.61 -4.55 -10.55
CA HIS A 91 3.94 -5.25 -9.45
C HIS A 91 2.74 -4.49 -8.91
N GLY A 92 2.77 -3.15 -8.95
CA GLY A 92 1.63 -2.31 -8.60
C GLY A 92 0.43 -2.51 -9.52
N LYS A 93 0.66 -2.62 -10.83
CA LYS A 93 -0.40 -2.92 -11.80
C LYS A 93 -1.09 -4.25 -11.52
N ALA A 94 -0.35 -5.26 -11.06
CA ALA A 94 -0.93 -6.53 -10.67
C ALA A 94 -1.83 -6.41 -9.42
N VAL A 95 -1.42 -5.62 -8.41
CA VAL A 95 -2.27 -5.30 -7.25
C VAL A 95 -3.55 -4.58 -7.69
N SER A 96 -3.44 -3.54 -8.51
CA SER A 96 -4.58 -2.78 -9.01
C SER A 96 -5.54 -3.64 -9.83
N PHE A 97 -5.02 -4.55 -10.65
CA PHE A 97 -5.84 -5.51 -11.41
C PHE A 97 -6.59 -6.47 -10.47
N GLU A 98 -5.93 -7.03 -9.47
CA GLU A 98 -6.57 -7.91 -8.49
C GLU A 98 -7.63 -7.19 -7.63
N LEU A 99 -7.43 -5.91 -7.31
CA LEU A 99 -8.45 -5.10 -6.63
C LEU A 99 -9.73 -4.99 -7.45
N GLN A 100 -9.62 -4.77 -8.76
CA GLN A 100 -10.77 -4.61 -9.68
C GLN A 100 -11.56 -5.89 -9.95
N LYS A 101 -10.91 -7.06 -9.86
CA LYS A 101 -11.53 -8.37 -10.17
C LYS A 101 -12.70 -8.80 -9.28
N VAL A 102 -12.91 -8.13 -8.15
CA VAL A 102 -13.90 -8.55 -7.13
C VAL A 102 -15.07 -7.58 -7.02
N LEU A 103 -15.24 -6.68 -8.00
CA LEU A 103 -16.51 -5.98 -8.16
C LEU A 103 -17.51 -6.94 -8.85
N PRO A 104 -18.61 -7.33 -8.18
CA PRO A 104 -19.70 -8.07 -8.83
C PRO A 104 -20.39 -7.25 -9.91
#